data_AF-A0A1F2X9P7-F1
#
_entry.id   AF-A0A1F2X9P7-F1
#
_cell.length_a   1.000
_cell.length_b   1.000
_cell.length_c   1.000
_cell.angle_alpha   90.00
_cell.angle_beta   90.00
_cell.angle_gamma   90.00
#
_symmetry.space_group_name_H-M   'P 1'
#
loop_
_entity.id
_entity.type
_entity.pdbx_description
1 polymer ?
#
loop_
_entity_poly.entity_id
_entity_poly.type
_entity_poly.pdbx_seq_one_letter_code
_entity_poly.pdbx_strand_id
1 'polypeptide(L)'
;MTVGAIASLVVGVVIGFVGQRSRMCFVGGIRDYILVRDTFLLKGMIAFGLVAWVAFPLGGLAGGVPIAGFGRPVFMTLLGSAIGGFGVGYVSILANGCPLRQHVLASQGTGSSVYYLAGFFSGVVVFQSVVSPLAVRYLP
;
A
#
# COMPACT_ATOMS: atom_id res chain seq x y z
N MET A 1 -0.45 1.57 -28.01
CA MET A 1 -1.11 1.53 -26.68
C MET A 1 -0.78 0.20 -26.06
N THR A 2 0.05 0.24 -25.03
CA THR A 2 1.03 -0.80 -24.68
C THR A 2 0.37 -1.95 -23.92
N VAL A 3 0.66 -3.21 -24.29
CA VAL A 3 0.12 -4.43 -23.63
C VAL A 3 0.21 -4.35 -22.10
N GLY A 4 1.24 -3.67 -21.58
CA GLY A 4 1.39 -3.40 -20.14
C GLY A 4 0.32 -2.52 -19.50
N ALA A 5 -0.26 -1.55 -20.22
CA ALA A 5 -1.34 -0.70 -19.71
C ALA A 5 -2.65 -1.47 -19.58
N ILE A 6 -2.97 -2.34 -20.55
CA ILE A 6 -4.16 -3.19 -20.48
C ILE A 6 -3.96 -4.25 -19.38
N ALA A 7 -2.77 -4.85 -19.31
CA ALA A 7 -2.43 -5.82 -18.27
C ALA A 7 -2.54 -5.22 -16.86
N SER A 8 -2.03 -4.01 -16.62
CA SER A 8 -2.13 -3.37 -15.30
C SER A 8 -3.57 -2.99 -14.94
N LEU A 9 -4.38 -2.61 -15.92
CA LEU A 9 -5.80 -2.29 -15.72
C LEU A 9 -6.60 -3.55 -15.38
N VAL A 10 -6.38 -4.66 -16.08
CA VAL A 10 -6.99 -5.96 -15.76
C VAL A 10 -6.59 -6.42 -14.36
N VAL A 11 -5.30 -6.34 -14.01
CA VAL A 11 -4.81 -6.70 -12.68
C VAL A 11 -5.45 -5.80 -11.60
N GLY A 12 -5.54 -4.49 -11.83
CA GLY A 12 -6.19 -3.56 -10.91
C GLY A 12 -7.67 -3.88 -10.68
N VAL A 13 -8.41 -4.23 -11.73
CA VAL A 13 -9.82 -4.65 -11.64
C VAL A 13 -9.96 -5.94 -10.85
N VAL A 14 -9.11 -6.94 -11.10
CA VAL A 14 -9.14 -8.22 -10.37
C VAL A 14 -8.86 -8.00 -8.89
N ILE A 15 -7.83 -7.23 -8.55
CA ILE A 15 -7.49 -6.92 -7.15
C ILE A 15 -8.63 -6.13 -6.48
N GLY A 16 -9.22 -5.17 -7.18
CA GLY A 16 -10.37 -4.40 -6.69
C GLY A 16 -11.58 -5.28 -6.39
N PHE A 17 -11.92 -6.21 -7.30
CA PHE A 17 -13.03 -7.15 -7.14
C PHE A 17 -12.82 -8.11 -5.96
N VAL A 18 -11.61 -8.69 -5.84
CA VAL A 18 -11.26 -9.56 -4.70
C VAL A 18 -11.27 -8.77 -3.39
N GLY A 19 -10.78 -7.52 -3.41
CA GLY A 19 -10.79 -6.61 -2.26
C GLY A 19 -12.19 -6.27 -1.76
N GLN A 20 -13.13 -6.02 -2.67
CA GLN A 20 -14.55 -5.79 -2.35
C GLN A 20 -15.19 -7.00 -1.66
N ARG A 21 -14.98 -8.21 -2.19
CA ARG A 21 -15.59 -9.43 -1.66
C ARG A 21 -15.02 -9.83 -0.29
N SER A 22 -13.72 -9.63 -0.10
CA SER A 22 -13.00 -10.12 1.09
C SER A 22 -13.06 -9.15 2.28
N ARG A 23 -13.53 -7.90 2.08
CA ARG A 23 -13.49 -6.81 3.08
C ARG A 23 -12.12 -6.70 3.79
N MET A 24 -11.04 -6.92 3.04
CA MET A 24 -9.68 -7.03 3.58
C MET A 24 -9.25 -5.73 4.24
N CYS A 25 -8.87 -5.80 5.51
CA CYS A 25 -8.26 -4.71 6.27
C CYS A 25 -7.10 -5.27 7.08
N PHE A 26 -5.85 -4.87 6.75
CA PHE A 26 -4.66 -5.33 7.47
C PHE A 26 -4.70 -5.00 8.97
N VAL A 27 -5.17 -3.81 9.32
CA VAL A 27 -5.35 -3.37 10.71
C VAL A 27 -6.49 -4.14 11.39
N GLY A 28 -7.59 -4.38 10.65
CA GLY A 28 -8.73 -5.16 11.13
C GLY A 28 -8.37 -6.62 11.42
N GLY A 29 -7.56 -7.25 10.56
CA GLY A 29 -7.11 -8.63 10.77
C GLY A 29 -6.30 -8.81 12.06
N ILE A 30 -5.44 -7.85 12.40
CA ILE A 30 -4.67 -7.89 13.67
C ILE A 30 -5.61 -7.66 14.86
N ARG A 31 -6.52 -6.69 14.77
CA ARG A 31 -7.48 -6.38 15.85
C ARG A 31 -8.43 -7.55 16.13
N ASP A 32 -9.00 -8.14 15.08
CA ASP A 32 -9.98 -9.22 15.19
C ASP A 32 -9.33 -10.53 15.67
N TYR A 33 -8.04 -10.75 15.35
CA TYR A 33 -7.26 -11.82 15.94
C TYR A 33 -7.04 -11.65 17.45
N ILE A 34 -6.74 -10.43 17.91
CA ILE A 34 -6.53 -10.16 19.34
C ILE A 34 -7.85 -10.26 20.12
N LEU A 35 -8.95 -9.74 19.57
CA LEU A 35 -10.23 -9.61 20.29
C LEU A 35 -11.12 -10.86 20.19
N VAL A 36 -11.28 -11.42 18.99
CA VAL A 36 -12.23 -12.50 18.67
C VAL A 36 -11.51 -13.82 18.34
N ARG A 37 -10.18 -13.78 18.15
CA ARG A 37 -9.34 -14.89 17.66
C ARG A 37 -9.78 -15.45 16.31
N ASP A 38 -10.38 -14.60 15.48
CA ASP A 38 -10.70 -14.99 14.11
C ASP A 38 -9.42 -14.98 13.25
N THR A 39 -9.09 -16.14 12.68
CA THR A 39 -7.88 -16.34 11.87
C THR A 39 -8.14 -16.21 10.37
N PHE A 40 -9.39 -16.03 9.94
CA PHE A 40 -9.75 -16.02 8.53
C PHE A 40 -9.13 -14.82 7.80
N LEU A 41 -9.28 -13.60 8.35
CA LEU A 41 -8.64 -12.41 7.78
C LEU A 41 -7.11 -12.44 7.92
N LEU A 42 -6.60 -13.03 9.00
CA LEU A 42 -5.17 -13.11 9.27
C LEU A 42 -4.45 -14.04 8.27
N LYS A 43 -5.07 -15.19 7.93
CA LYS A 43 -4.58 -16.08 6.87
C LYS A 43 -4.54 -15.37 5.51
N GLY A 44 -5.53 -14.53 5.22
CA GLY A 44 -5.56 -13.70 4.00
C GLY A 44 -4.38 -12.73 3.90
N MET A 45 -4.05 -12.05 5.00
CA MET A 45 -2.88 -11.17 5.08
C MET A 45 -1.56 -11.92 4.87
N ILE A 46 -1.39 -13.07 5.53
CA ILE A 46 -0.18 -13.89 5.40
C ILE A 46 -0.06 -14.42 3.97
N ALA A 47 -1.15 -14.90 3.37
CA ALA A 47 -1.16 -15.38 1.99
C ALA A 47 -0.75 -14.27 1.00
N PHE A 48 -1.28 -13.05 1.17
CA PHE A 48 -0.88 -11.90 0.35
C PHE A 48 0.62 -11.58 0.49
N GLY A 49 1.15 -11.60 1.72
CA GLY A 49 2.56 -11.37 1.98
C GLY A 49 3.46 -12.44 1.36
N LEU A 50 3.09 -13.71 1.48
CA LEU A 50 3.82 -14.82 0.87
C LEU A 50 3.77 -14.79 -0.66
N VAL A 51 2.59 -14.53 -1.23
CA VAL A 51 2.44 -14.39 -2.69
C VAL A 51 3.28 -13.23 -3.21
N ALA A 52 3.28 -12.08 -2.53
CA ALA A 52 4.15 -10.97 -2.89
C ALA A 52 5.64 -11.38 -2.82
N TRP A 53 6.05 -12.02 -1.71
CA TRP A 53 7.44 -12.42 -1.50
C TRP A 53 7.95 -13.41 -2.55
N VAL A 54 7.08 -14.25 -3.11
CA VAL A 54 7.43 -15.18 -4.19
C VAL A 54 7.29 -14.53 -5.58
N ALA A 55 6.25 -13.73 -5.80
CA ALA A 55 5.96 -13.13 -7.10
C ALA A 55 6.97 -12.05 -7.50
N PHE A 56 7.45 -11.23 -6.56
CA PHE A 56 8.45 -10.18 -6.84
C PHE A 56 9.79 -10.72 -7.37
N PRO A 57 10.45 -11.71 -6.73
CA PRO A 57 11.70 -12.27 -7.25
C PRO A 57 11.50 -13.05 -8.55
N LEU A 58 10.39 -13.79 -8.70
CA LEU A 58 10.07 -14.46 -9.97
C LEU A 58 9.83 -13.47 -11.10
N GLY A 59 9.17 -12.34 -10.82
CA GLY A 59 9.00 -11.24 -11.76
C GLY A 59 10.34 -10.60 -12.15
N GLY A 60 11.25 -10.41 -11.19
CA GLY A 60 12.60 -9.90 -11.46
C GLY A 60 13.43 -10.83 -12.36
N LEU A 61 13.31 -12.14 -12.21
CA LEU A 61 13.96 -13.14 -13.07
C LEU A 61 13.41 -13.15 -14.51
N ALA A 62 12.13 -12.81 -14.69
CA ALA A 62 11.46 -12.76 -15.99
C ALA A 62 11.67 -11.43 -16.76
N GLY A 63 12.61 -10.57 -16.33
CA GLY A 63 12.87 -9.25 -16.92
C GLY A 63 12.03 -8.12 -16.32
N GLY A 64 11.39 -8.34 -15.17
CA GLY A 64 10.68 -7.33 -14.40
C GLY A 64 11.60 -6.39 -13.62
N VAL A 65 10.99 -5.36 -13.02
CA VAL A 65 11.65 -4.20 -12.37
C VAL A 65 12.93 -4.59 -11.62
N PRO A 66 14.07 -3.91 -11.89
CA PRO A 66 15.27 -4.12 -11.09
C PRO A 66 14.90 -3.82 -9.64
N ILE A 67 15.18 -4.77 -8.74
CA ILE A 67 15.13 -4.53 -7.30
C ILE A 67 16.16 -3.42 -7.09
N ALA A 68 15.69 -2.18 -6.99
CA ALA A 68 16.57 -1.02 -6.95
C ALA A 68 17.57 -1.25 -5.81
N GLY A 69 18.83 -1.47 -6.17
CA GLY A 69 19.90 -1.66 -5.21
C GLY A 69 19.89 -0.49 -4.24
N PHE A 70 20.21 -0.77 -2.98
CA PHE A 70 20.34 0.19 -1.89
C PHE A 70 21.43 1.24 -2.21
N GLY A 71 21.17 2.15 -3.15
CA GLY A 71 22.06 3.24 -3.54
C GLY A 71 21.97 4.47 -2.62
N ARG A 72 21.13 4.39 -1.58
CA ARG A 72 20.97 5.41 -0.53
C ARG A 72 21.51 4.85 0.79
N PRO A 73 22.07 5.68 1.69
CA PRO A 73 22.51 5.22 3.00
C PRO A 73 21.36 4.46 3.67
N VAL A 74 21.63 3.19 4.01
CA VAL A 74 20.62 2.25 4.54
C VAL A 74 19.89 2.87 5.73
N PHE A 75 20.63 3.56 6.60
CA PHE A 75 20.11 4.25 7.77
C PHE A 75 19.02 5.28 7.43
N MET A 76 19.21 6.08 6.39
CA MET A 76 18.26 7.14 6.07
C MET A 76 17.01 6.63 5.38
N THR A 77 17.16 5.57 4.59
CA THR A 77 16.01 4.85 4.01
C THR A 77 15.19 4.19 5.12
N LEU A 78 15.86 3.58 6.10
CA LEU A 78 15.19 2.98 7.27
C LEU A 78 14.43 4.05 8.08
N LEU A 79 15.07 5.19 8.34
CA LEU A 79 14.47 6.28 9.12
C LEU A 79 13.26 6.88 8.40
N GLY A 80 13.38 7.16 7.10
CA GLY A 80 12.28 7.67 6.28
C GLY A 80 11.10 6.69 6.18
N SER A 81 11.38 5.41 5.98
CA SER A 81 10.35 4.36 5.96
C SER A 81 9.71 4.12 7.33
N ALA A 82 10.47 4.23 8.43
CA ALA A 82 9.93 4.13 9.78
C ALA A 82 9.00 5.30 10.08
N ILE A 83 9.46 6.54 9.90
CA ILE A 83 8.65 7.76 10.17
C ILE A 83 7.42 7.77 9.26
N GLY A 84 7.58 7.47 7.96
CA GLY A 84 6.48 7.39 7.02
C GLY A 84 5.49 6.27 7.35
N GLY A 85 5.99 5.08 7.71
CA GLY A 85 5.18 3.94 8.10
C GLY A 85 4.36 4.20 9.36
N PHE A 86 4.98 4.77 10.39
CA PHE A 86 4.28 5.19 11.62
C PHE A 86 3.26 6.30 11.32
N GLY A 87 3.60 7.28 10.49
CA GLY A 87 2.70 8.36 10.10
C GLY A 87 1.46 7.86 9.37
N VAL A 88 1.64 7.02 8.35
CA VAL A 88 0.53 6.40 7.62
C VAL A 88 -0.30 5.51 8.54
N GLY A 89 0.33 4.74 9.43
CA GLY A 89 -0.35 3.91 10.42
C GLY A 89 -1.24 4.74 11.35
N TYR A 90 -0.70 5.83 11.92
CA TYR A 90 -1.42 6.71 12.83
C TYR A 90 -2.65 7.35 12.16
N VAL A 91 -2.47 7.94 10.98
CA VAL A 91 -3.56 8.56 10.21
C VAL A 91 -4.61 7.53 9.78
N SER A 92 -4.19 6.31 9.45
CA SER A 92 -5.09 5.21 9.07
C SER A 92 -6.00 4.78 10.23
N ILE A 93 -5.47 4.73 11.46
CA ILE A 93 -6.26 4.41 12.66
C ILE A 93 -7.31 5.49 12.93
N LEU A 94 -6.94 6.78 12.82
CA LEU A 94 -7.89 7.89 12.95
C LEU A 94 -9.03 7.82 11.93
N ALA A 95 -8.73 7.41 10.70
CA ALA A 95 -9.71 7.24 9.63
C ALA A 95 -10.49 5.91 9.71
N ASN A 96 -10.33 5.12 10.78
CA ASN A 96 -10.99 3.82 10.97
C ASN A 96 -10.81 2.84 9.78
N GLY A 97 -9.63 2.79 9.17
CA GLY A 97 -9.37 1.87 8.06
C GLY A 97 -7.90 1.69 7.73
N CYS A 98 -7.63 0.96 6.65
CA CYS A 98 -6.33 0.95 5.99
C CYS A 98 -6.48 1.57 4.59
N PRO A 99 -5.37 1.99 3.94
CA PRO A 99 -5.43 2.61 2.62
C PRO A 99 -6.24 1.75 1.63
N LEU A 100 -6.02 0.43 1.60
CA LEU A 100 -6.73 -0.48 0.72
C LEU A 100 -8.25 -0.49 0.96
N ARG A 101 -8.69 -0.50 2.22
CA ARG A 101 -10.11 -0.48 2.57
C ARG A 101 -10.77 0.84 2.19
N GLN A 102 -10.07 1.97 2.34
CA GLN A 102 -10.61 3.28 1.96
C GLN A 102 -10.76 3.41 0.44
N HIS A 103 -9.87 2.81 -0.36
CA HIS A 103 -10.04 2.70 -1.82
C HIS A 103 -11.30 1.91 -2.19
N VAL A 104 -11.50 0.76 -1.54
CA VAL A 104 -12.68 -0.08 -1.79
C VAL A 104 -13.98 0.60 -1.33
N LEU A 105 -13.98 1.30 -0.21
CA LEU A 105 -15.16 2.02 0.29
C LEU A 105 -15.50 3.23 -0.59
N ALA A 106 -14.50 3.97 -1.07
CA ALA A 106 -14.72 5.04 -2.03
C ALA A 106 -15.35 4.52 -3.33
N SER A 107 -14.97 3.33 -3.80
CA SER A 107 -15.61 2.69 -4.96
C SER A 107 -17.07 2.26 -4.71
N GLN A 108 -17.46 2.09 -3.44
CA GLN A 108 -18.85 1.80 -3.04
C GLN A 108 -19.68 3.07 -2.84
N GLY A 109 -19.09 4.27 -2.99
CA GLY A 109 -19.81 5.55 -2.89
C GLY A 109 -19.88 6.15 -1.49
N THR A 110 -19.03 5.73 -0.55
CA THR A 110 -19.01 6.34 0.80
C THR A 110 -18.28 7.69 0.78
N GLY A 111 -18.99 8.78 1.03
CA GLY A 111 -18.43 10.15 0.96
C GLY A 111 -17.21 10.37 1.86
N SER A 112 -17.21 9.85 3.08
CA SER A 112 -16.09 9.98 4.03
C SER A 112 -14.78 9.36 3.52
N SER A 113 -14.88 8.28 2.74
CA SER A 113 -13.70 7.59 2.17
C SER A 113 -13.14 8.33 0.97
N VAL A 114 -13.98 9.04 0.21
CA VAL A 114 -13.55 9.88 -0.91
C VAL A 114 -12.70 11.04 -0.41
N TYR A 115 -13.10 11.70 0.70
CA TYR A 115 -12.29 12.78 1.29
C TYR A 115 -10.95 12.28 1.83
N TYR A 116 -10.92 11.08 2.44
CA TYR A 116 -9.66 10.46 2.86
C TYR A 116 -8.72 10.22 1.67
N LEU A 117 -9.24 9.70 0.55
CA LEU A 117 -8.45 9.48 -0.67
C LEU A 117 -7.97 10.79 -1.30
N ALA A 118 -8.82 11.83 -1.32
CA ALA A 118 -8.41 13.14 -1.81
C ALA A 118 -7.20 13.69 -1.02
N GLY A 119 -7.21 13.52 0.31
CA GLY A 119 -6.07 13.85 1.18
C GLY A 119 -4.85 12.95 0.94
N PHE A 120 -5.06 11.65 0.71
CA PHE A 120 -3.98 10.72 0.42
C PHE A 120 -3.28 11.07 -0.91
N PHE A 121 -4.04 11.31 -1.98
CA PHE A 121 -3.49 11.68 -3.29
C PHE A 121 -2.83 13.05 -3.27
N SER A 122 -3.41 14.05 -2.59
CA SER A 122 -2.77 15.36 -2.44
C SER A 122 -1.45 15.25 -1.67
N GLY A 123 -1.41 14.43 -0.61
CA GLY A 123 -0.19 14.12 0.13
C GLY A 123 0.91 13.49 -0.73
N VAL A 124 0.56 12.54 -1.61
CA VAL A 124 1.50 11.93 -2.55
C VAL A 124 2.08 12.96 -3.52
N VAL A 125 1.23 13.84 -4.07
CA VAL A 125 1.68 14.90 -5.00
C VAL A 125 2.62 15.88 -4.28
N VAL A 126 2.30 16.29 -3.05
CA VAL A 126 3.14 17.20 -2.26
C VAL A 126 4.48 16.53 -1.90
N PHE A 127 4.45 15.26 -1.50
CA PHE A 127 5.67 14.50 -1.20
C PHE A 127 6.58 14.39 -2.43
N GLN A 128 6.01 14.09 -3.59
CA GLN A 128 6.78 13.97 -4.82
C GLN A 128 7.36 15.31 -5.29
N SER A 129 6.56 16.38 -5.25
CA SER A 129 6.96 17.69 -5.77
C SER A 129 7.87 18.49 -4.83
N VAL A 130 7.70 18.37 -3.51
CA VAL A 130 8.44 19.17 -2.52
C VAL A 130 9.48 18.33 -1.78
N VAL A 131 9.10 17.15 -1.27
CA VAL A 131 9.95 16.38 -0.36
C VAL A 131 11.04 15.62 -1.13
N SER A 132 10.74 15.06 -2.30
CA SER A 132 11.74 14.34 -3.09
C SER A 132 12.92 15.19 -3.58
N PRO A 133 12.74 16.42 -4.15
CA PRO A 133 13.86 17.26 -4.52
C PRO A 133 14.58 17.85 -3.30
N LEU A 134 13.86 18.11 -2.20
CA LEU A 134 14.47 18.61 -0.97
C LEU A 134 15.33 17.53 -0.29
N ALA A 135 14.87 16.28 -0.30
CA ALA A 135 15.63 15.15 0.24
C ALA A 135 16.92 14.88 -0.56
N VAL A 136 16.90 15.03 -1.89
CA VAL A 136 18.11 14.91 -2.73
C VAL A 136 19.08 16.09 -2.54
N ARG A 137 18.57 17.26 -2.11
CA ARG A 137 19.38 18.47 -1.91
C ARG A 137 20.01 18.56 -0.52
N TYR A 138 19.35 18.00 0.52
CA TYR A 138 19.83 18.04 1.90
C TYR A 138 20.52 16.76 2.37
N LEU A 139 20.34 15.62 1.69
CA LEU A 139 21.11 14.40 1.95
C LEU A 139 22.07 14.16 0.78
N PRO A 140 23.40 14.20 1.01
CA PRO A 140 24.37 13.73 0.04
C PRO A 140 24.25 12.22 -0.21
#